data_AF-A0A3N0BWR4-F1
#
_entry.id   AF-A0A3N0BWR4-F1
#
_cell.length_a   1.000
_cell.length_b   1.000
_cell.length_c   1.000
_cell.angle_alpha   90.00
_cell.angle_beta   90.00
_cell.angle_gamma   90.00
#
_symmetry.space_group_name_H-M   'P 1'
#
loop_
_entity.id
_entity.type
_entity.pdbx_description
1 polymer ?
#
loop_
_entity_poly.entity_id
_entity_poly.type
_entity_poly.pdbx_seq_one_letter_code
_entity_poly.pdbx_strand_id
1 'polypeptide(L)'
;MKPPSIITIENNLFETSDLLSILKNQGHTFDNTFGPEGEYTLKGLVDGIKSVVSDLKFLTNHPNIFIRLSTSSERTNLAANFQNLKTYLDSSNFSYVITHLEAIKTVLRQYNLRTNKEYFAEFHQQFDLLKIKYSEIEELLVTAKKSAELADKSKLEIEASKLEFDESLKLYDENLETFDKKILELKETITEADATLENIEEIEEKSAGHLSLIENHKTTILDFLAKITDREKDLDKQNSLSKDYEIKLAKYKEEQVKILKESKGLIDSAKKALEYKTAEGMSAAFQEKHTKAVEGKVLTGWAVGAILFVISALGIGICFLIIEKHDLYSLLGRVSLMSLCVVAATFCATQYNKQKNLIEDYAYKTVLSKSFIAFAEELKKHDKDDYGSMVQNMLKEILQDPLRQREKTRELNLSSINSKDLESLANAISKITSTGK
;
A
#
# COMPACT_ATOMS: atom_id res chain seq x y z
N MET A 1 71.74 73.88 -74.61
CA MET A 1 72.59 73.87 -75.84
C MET A 1 72.53 75.27 -76.45
N LYS A 2 73.65 75.93 -76.77
CA LYS A 2 73.66 77.31 -77.30
C LYS A 2 73.11 77.31 -78.75
N PRO A 3 72.12 78.14 -79.11
CA PRO A 3 71.64 78.29 -80.47
C PRO A 3 72.74 78.73 -81.46
N PRO A 4 72.70 78.27 -82.73
CA PRO A 4 73.71 78.61 -83.74
C PRO A 4 73.92 80.11 -83.92
N SER A 5 72.86 80.92 -83.86
CA SER A 5 72.95 82.38 -83.98
C SER A 5 73.69 83.04 -82.81
N ILE A 6 73.60 82.50 -81.59
CA ILE A 6 74.37 82.99 -80.43
C ILE A 6 75.86 82.67 -80.62
N ILE A 7 76.17 81.47 -81.11
CA ILE A 7 77.54 81.04 -81.40
C ILE A 7 78.16 81.93 -82.48
N THR A 8 77.40 82.26 -83.54
CA THR A 8 77.86 83.18 -84.59
C THR A 8 78.20 84.56 -84.04
N ILE A 9 77.37 85.12 -83.15
CA ILE A 9 77.66 86.42 -82.50
C ILE A 9 78.92 86.32 -81.65
N GLU A 10 79.05 85.26 -80.85
CA GLU A 10 80.19 85.00 -79.97
C GLU A 10 81.51 84.91 -80.75
N ASN A 11 81.52 84.18 -81.87
CA ASN A 11 82.70 84.04 -82.74
C ASN A 11 83.11 85.35 -83.43
N ASN A 12 82.16 86.28 -83.60
CA ASN A 12 82.40 87.56 -84.26
C ASN A 12 82.75 88.67 -83.29
N LEU A 13 82.78 88.42 -81.98
CA LEU A 13 83.25 89.39 -80.99
C LEU A 13 84.71 89.77 -81.28
N PHE A 14 85.04 91.04 -81.12
CA PHE A 14 86.38 91.58 -81.36
C PHE A 14 86.77 92.59 -80.27
N GLU A 15 88.07 92.77 -80.10
CA GLU A 15 88.60 93.73 -79.14
C GLU A 15 88.43 95.16 -79.64
N THR A 16 87.96 96.04 -78.76
CA THR A 16 87.58 97.41 -79.10
C THR A 16 88.54 98.47 -78.54
N SER A 17 89.61 98.03 -77.86
CA SER A 17 90.59 98.91 -77.19
C SER A 17 91.30 99.84 -78.18
N ASP A 18 91.66 99.30 -79.36
CA ASP A 18 92.56 99.97 -80.31
C ASP A 18 91.82 100.60 -81.50
N LEU A 19 90.49 100.53 -81.52
CA LEU A 19 89.66 101.04 -82.62
C LEU A 19 89.91 102.52 -82.89
N LEU A 20 90.02 103.34 -81.84
CA LEU A 20 90.25 104.78 -82.01
C LEU A 20 91.62 105.08 -82.62
N SER A 21 92.65 104.29 -82.28
CA SER A 21 94.00 104.41 -82.86
C SER A 21 94.08 103.91 -84.30
N ILE A 22 93.41 102.80 -84.61
CA ILE A 22 93.35 102.23 -85.97
C ILE A 22 92.67 103.23 -86.92
N LEU A 23 91.56 103.82 -86.49
CA LEU A 23 90.79 104.77 -87.30
C LEU A 23 91.52 106.10 -87.53
N LYS A 24 92.32 106.57 -86.56
CA LYS A 24 93.20 107.73 -86.74
C LYS A 24 94.30 107.47 -87.77
N ASN A 25 94.89 106.29 -87.76
CA ASN A 25 95.97 105.91 -88.68
C ASN A 25 95.51 105.76 -90.14
N GLN A 26 94.19 105.63 -90.36
CA GLN A 26 93.56 105.56 -91.68
C GLN A 26 93.18 106.95 -92.27
N GLY A 27 93.62 108.04 -91.62
CA GLY A 27 93.47 109.41 -92.17
C GLY A 27 92.22 110.17 -91.71
N HIS A 28 91.49 109.68 -90.70
CA HIS A 28 90.30 110.36 -90.17
C HIS A 28 90.63 111.27 -88.97
N THR A 29 90.18 112.52 -89.07
CA THR A 29 90.35 113.55 -88.02
C THR A 29 89.13 113.61 -87.09
N PHE A 30 89.32 114.15 -85.87
CA PHE A 30 88.26 114.29 -84.88
C PHE A 30 87.10 115.21 -85.31
N ASP A 31 87.35 116.08 -86.30
CA ASP A 31 86.36 117.03 -86.82
C ASP A 31 85.37 116.41 -87.82
N ASN A 32 85.56 115.12 -88.17
CA ASN A 32 84.66 114.42 -89.06
C ASN A 32 83.38 114.01 -88.31
N THR A 33 82.24 114.45 -88.84
CA THR A 33 80.92 113.92 -88.48
C THR A 33 80.49 112.86 -89.48
N PHE A 34 79.85 111.81 -88.98
CA PHE A 34 79.38 110.67 -89.76
C PHE A 34 77.89 110.44 -89.51
N GLY A 35 77.18 109.89 -90.50
CA GLY A 35 75.75 109.61 -90.42
C GLY A 35 74.92 110.53 -91.33
N PRO A 36 73.66 110.15 -91.62
CA PRO A 36 72.76 110.93 -92.45
C PRO A 36 72.52 112.37 -91.95
N GLU A 37 72.61 112.60 -90.63
CA GLU A 37 72.44 113.92 -90.00
C GLU A 37 73.75 114.48 -89.41
N GLY A 38 74.87 113.79 -89.62
CA GLY A 38 76.15 114.13 -88.99
C GLY A 38 76.19 113.86 -87.47
N GLU A 39 75.36 112.94 -86.99
CA GLU A 39 75.11 112.71 -85.56
C GLU A 39 76.25 111.97 -84.83
N TYR A 40 77.17 111.33 -85.55
CA TYR A 40 78.28 110.61 -84.96
C TYR A 40 79.60 111.37 -85.11
N THR A 41 80.18 111.79 -83.98
CA THR A 41 81.62 112.09 -83.91
C THR A 41 82.41 110.78 -83.98
N LEU A 42 83.67 110.82 -84.43
CA LEU A 42 84.55 109.63 -84.44
C LEU A 42 84.58 108.93 -83.07
N LYS A 43 84.63 109.71 -81.99
CA LYS A 43 84.57 109.19 -80.61
C LYS A 43 83.20 108.56 -80.30
N GLY A 44 82.11 109.24 -80.65
CA GLY A 44 80.75 108.74 -80.44
C GLY A 44 80.45 107.44 -81.20
N LEU A 45 81.01 107.27 -82.41
CA LEU A 45 80.90 106.03 -83.17
C LEU A 45 81.63 104.88 -82.47
N VAL A 46 82.87 105.11 -82.04
CA VAL A 46 83.66 104.13 -81.29
C VAL A 46 82.97 103.73 -79.98
N ASP A 47 82.45 104.70 -79.23
CA ASP A 47 81.73 104.44 -77.99
C ASP A 47 80.42 103.66 -78.25
N GLY A 48 79.74 103.96 -79.36
CA GLY A 48 78.58 103.21 -79.82
C GLY A 48 78.89 101.74 -80.12
N ILE A 49 79.98 101.48 -80.85
CA ILE A 49 80.46 100.12 -81.16
C ILE A 49 80.86 99.39 -79.88
N LYS A 50 81.64 100.03 -79.00
CA LYS A 50 82.04 99.47 -77.69
C LYS A 50 80.83 99.05 -76.86
N SER A 51 79.81 99.89 -76.82
CA SER A 51 78.60 99.64 -76.07
C SER A 51 77.82 98.43 -76.63
N VAL A 52 77.69 98.34 -77.96
CA VAL A 52 77.07 97.18 -78.62
C VAL A 52 77.87 95.90 -78.34
N VAL A 53 79.20 95.93 -78.50
CA VAL A 53 80.06 94.76 -78.23
C VAL A 53 79.93 94.30 -76.78
N SER A 54 79.89 95.21 -75.81
CA SER A 54 79.69 94.87 -74.40
C SER A 54 78.32 94.26 -74.11
N ASP A 55 77.26 94.81 -74.71
CA ASP A 55 75.89 94.29 -74.56
C ASP A 55 75.76 92.89 -75.18
N LEU A 56 76.38 92.66 -76.35
CA LEU A 56 76.42 91.35 -76.98
C LEU A 56 77.25 90.34 -76.20
N LYS A 57 78.42 90.74 -75.68
CA LYS A 57 79.26 89.89 -74.82
C LYS A 57 78.50 89.43 -73.57
N PHE A 58 77.70 90.30 -72.97
CA PHE A 58 76.83 89.93 -71.84
C PHE A 58 75.78 88.88 -72.26
N LEU A 59 75.07 89.13 -73.36
CA LEU A 59 74.03 88.21 -73.85
C LEU A 59 74.58 86.83 -74.25
N THR A 60 75.76 86.76 -74.88
CA THR A 60 76.39 85.49 -75.27
C THR A 60 76.89 84.69 -74.06
N ASN A 61 77.30 85.39 -72.98
CA ASN A 61 77.68 84.77 -71.71
C ASN A 61 76.47 84.22 -70.92
N HIS A 62 75.27 84.75 -71.14
CA HIS A 62 74.03 84.33 -70.49
C HIS A 62 72.98 83.80 -71.49
N PRO A 63 73.21 82.62 -72.11
CA PRO A 63 72.38 82.14 -73.21
C PRO A 63 70.91 81.91 -72.85
N ASN A 64 70.59 81.53 -71.60
CA ASN A 64 69.21 81.34 -71.15
C ASN A 64 68.43 82.67 -71.12
N ILE A 65 69.09 83.75 -70.70
CA ILE A 65 68.52 85.10 -70.70
C ILE A 65 68.32 85.56 -72.14
N PHE A 66 69.33 85.38 -72.99
CA PHE A 66 69.24 85.77 -74.39
C PHE A 66 68.11 85.02 -75.12
N ILE A 67 67.93 83.73 -74.90
CA ILE A 67 66.83 82.94 -75.48
C ILE A 67 65.47 83.45 -75.01
N ARG A 68 65.32 83.83 -73.72
CA ARG A 68 64.05 84.30 -73.17
C ARG A 68 63.67 85.70 -73.68
N LEU A 69 64.65 86.58 -73.85
CA LEU A 69 64.42 87.96 -74.28
C LEU A 69 64.24 88.13 -75.79
N SER A 70 64.68 87.15 -76.58
CA SER A 70 64.73 87.29 -78.04
C SER A 70 64.06 86.14 -78.78
N THR A 71 63.55 86.45 -79.97
CA THR A 71 63.10 85.41 -80.90
C THR A 71 64.26 84.82 -81.69
N SER A 72 64.06 83.64 -82.29
CA SER A 72 65.08 83.05 -83.18
C SER A 72 65.41 83.95 -84.37
N SER A 73 64.42 84.70 -84.88
CA SER A 73 64.59 85.64 -85.99
C SER A 73 65.47 86.82 -85.59
N GLU A 74 65.20 87.45 -84.43
CA GLU A 74 66.01 88.55 -83.90
C GLU A 74 67.47 88.16 -83.70
N ARG A 75 67.74 86.97 -83.14
CA ARG A 75 69.12 86.51 -82.94
C ARG A 75 69.87 86.31 -84.25
N THR A 76 69.20 85.79 -85.27
CA THR A 76 69.80 85.62 -86.61
C THR A 76 70.06 86.97 -87.27
N ASN A 77 69.10 87.90 -87.17
CA ASN A 77 69.27 89.27 -87.68
C ASN A 77 70.40 90.01 -86.96
N LEU A 78 70.51 89.84 -85.65
CA LEU A 78 71.55 90.44 -84.85
C LEU A 78 72.93 89.86 -85.20
N ALA A 79 73.02 88.53 -85.40
CA ALA A 79 74.23 87.86 -85.87
C ALA A 79 74.70 88.38 -87.24
N ALA A 80 73.77 88.51 -88.19
CA ALA A 80 74.07 89.01 -89.53
C ALA A 80 74.53 90.47 -89.51
N ASN A 81 73.81 91.35 -88.80
CA ASN A 81 74.20 92.76 -88.68
C ASN A 81 75.53 92.94 -87.95
N PHE A 82 75.82 92.14 -86.93
CA PHE A 82 77.08 92.22 -86.20
C PHE A 82 78.27 91.72 -87.05
N GLN A 83 78.06 90.68 -87.86
CA GLN A 83 79.06 90.22 -88.81
C GLN A 83 79.35 91.26 -89.89
N ASN A 84 78.31 91.91 -90.42
CA ASN A 84 78.45 92.97 -91.41
C ASN A 84 79.12 94.20 -90.80
N LEU A 85 78.76 94.58 -89.57
CA LEU A 85 79.42 95.66 -88.83
C LEU A 85 80.94 95.45 -88.77
N LYS A 86 81.39 94.23 -88.43
CA LYS A 86 82.81 93.87 -88.40
C LYS A 86 83.46 94.00 -89.78
N THR A 87 82.86 93.41 -90.80
CA THR A 87 83.36 93.45 -92.19
C THR A 87 83.50 94.88 -92.72
N TYR A 88 82.53 95.76 -92.44
CA TYR A 88 82.58 97.16 -92.89
C TYR A 88 83.50 98.03 -92.06
N LEU A 89 83.74 97.66 -90.80
CA LEU A 89 84.75 98.30 -89.96
C LEU A 89 86.16 98.00 -90.49
N ASP A 90 86.43 96.75 -90.88
CA ASP A 90 87.72 96.33 -91.45
C ASP A 90 87.98 97.00 -92.82
N SER A 91 86.93 97.17 -93.63
CA SER A 91 87.01 97.85 -94.94
C SER A 91 86.86 99.38 -94.88
N SER A 92 86.82 99.96 -93.67
CA SER A 92 86.75 101.41 -93.43
C SER A 92 85.55 102.13 -94.07
N ASN A 93 84.41 101.43 -94.22
CA ASN A 93 83.20 101.99 -94.83
C ASN A 93 82.18 102.45 -93.77
N PHE A 94 82.37 103.68 -93.28
CA PHE A 94 81.61 104.21 -92.13
C PHE A 94 80.11 104.37 -92.37
N SER A 95 79.67 104.57 -93.61
CA SER A 95 78.25 104.66 -93.93
C SER A 95 77.53 103.35 -93.57
N TYR A 96 78.11 102.21 -93.98
CA TYR A 96 77.53 100.90 -93.67
C TYR A 96 77.80 100.46 -92.23
N VAL A 97 78.91 100.89 -91.62
CA VAL A 97 79.14 100.69 -90.17
C VAL A 97 78.00 101.32 -89.37
N ILE A 98 77.59 102.55 -89.71
CA ILE A 98 76.48 103.23 -89.02
C ILE A 98 75.17 102.49 -89.24
N THR A 99 74.84 102.13 -90.49
CA THR A 99 73.61 101.38 -90.79
C THR A 99 73.49 100.11 -89.94
N HIS A 100 74.55 99.31 -89.87
CA HIS A 100 74.53 98.08 -89.09
C HIS A 100 74.58 98.32 -87.57
N LEU A 101 75.28 99.37 -87.12
CA LEU A 101 75.31 99.76 -85.71
C LEU A 101 73.91 100.16 -85.21
N GLU A 102 73.16 100.92 -85.99
CA GLU A 102 71.80 101.34 -85.65
C GLU A 102 70.79 100.20 -85.68
N ALA A 103 70.91 99.29 -86.66
CA ALA A 103 70.12 98.08 -86.72
C ALA A 103 70.31 97.24 -85.44
N ILE A 104 71.56 97.10 -84.97
CA ILE A 104 71.84 96.34 -83.73
C ILE A 104 71.30 97.08 -82.51
N LYS A 105 71.51 98.40 -82.39
CA LYS A 105 70.98 99.20 -81.28
C LYS A 105 69.45 99.09 -81.17
N THR A 106 68.74 99.06 -82.29
CA THR A 106 67.27 98.96 -82.32
C THR A 106 66.79 97.68 -81.66
N VAL A 107 67.43 96.55 -81.96
CA VAL A 107 67.12 95.26 -81.33
C VAL A 107 67.50 95.26 -79.85
N LEU A 108 68.71 95.73 -79.51
CA LEU A 108 69.22 95.71 -78.14
C LEU A 108 68.46 96.63 -77.17
N ARG A 109 67.85 97.73 -77.65
CA ARG A 109 67.01 98.61 -76.82
C ARG A 109 65.82 97.89 -76.20
N GLN A 110 65.22 96.95 -76.93
CA GLN A 110 64.06 96.18 -76.47
C GLN A 110 64.40 95.28 -75.27
N TYR A 111 65.68 94.92 -75.12
CA TYR A 111 66.17 94.07 -74.04
C TYR A 111 66.50 94.84 -72.77
N ASN A 112 66.47 96.18 -72.81
CA ASN A 112 66.65 97.09 -71.67
C ASN A 112 67.85 96.77 -70.76
N LEU A 113 68.95 96.27 -71.35
CA LEU A 113 70.11 95.71 -70.64
C LEU A 113 70.94 96.74 -69.85
N ARG A 114 70.66 98.04 -70.00
CA ARG A 114 71.48 99.13 -69.46
C ARG A 114 71.00 99.64 -68.10
N THR A 115 69.87 99.13 -67.59
CA THR A 115 69.23 99.59 -66.35
C THR A 115 69.69 98.81 -65.11
N ASN A 116 70.93 98.30 -65.12
CA ASN A 116 71.61 97.45 -64.10
C ASN A 116 71.43 95.93 -64.30
N LYS A 117 72.46 95.32 -64.91
CA LYS A 117 72.48 93.92 -65.39
C LYS A 117 72.34 92.88 -64.28
N GLU A 118 72.75 93.19 -63.05
CA GLU A 118 72.69 92.27 -61.91
C GLU A 118 71.27 92.14 -61.34
N TYR A 119 70.57 93.27 -61.15
CA TYR A 119 69.21 93.31 -60.59
C TYR A 119 68.18 92.57 -61.46
N PHE A 120 68.35 92.60 -62.78
CA PHE A 120 67.44 91.94 -63.71
C PHE A 120 67.55 90.40 -63.65
N ALA A 121 68.77 89.88 -63.49
CA ALA A 121 68.98 88.45 -63.34
C ALA A 121 68.41 87.92 -62.02
N GLU A 122 68.64 88.65 -60.92
CA GLU A 122 68.15 88.30 -59.59
C GLU A 122 66.62 88.35 -59.50
N PHE A 123 65.98 89.39 -60.06
CA PHE A 123 64.52 89.50 -60.08
C PHE A 123 63.86 88.28 -60.73
N HIS A 124 64.39 87.84 -61.87
CA HIS A 124 63.82 86.70 -62.57
C HIS A 124 64.05 85.38 -61.85
N GLN A 125 65.18 85.21 -61.16
CA GLN A 125 65.41 84.05 -60.30
C GLN A 125 64.39 84.00 -59.14
N GLN A 126 64.12 85.14 -58.49
CA GLN A 126 63.12 85.22 -57.43
C GLN A 126 61.69 84.97 -57.94
N PHE A 127 61.38 85.45 -59.14
CA PHE A 127 60.09 85.18 -59.79
C PHE A 127 59.89 83.68 -60.09
N ASP A 128 60.92 83.00 -60.59
CA ASP A 128 60.87 81.55 -60.84
C ASP A 128 60.68 80.76 -59.53
N LEU A 129 61.38 81.16 -58.45
CA LEU A 129 61.18 80.58 -57.11
C LEU A 129 59.77 80.79 -56.58
N LEU A 130 59.20 81.99 -56.76
CA LEU A 130 57.83 82.28 -56.34
C LEU A 130 56.81 81.41 -57.09
N LYS A 131 57.03 81.18 -58.38
CA LYS A 131 56.17 80.32 -59.21
C LYS A 131 56.19 78.87 -58.73
N ILE A 132 57.37 78.34 -58.39
CA ILE A 132 57.52 76.98 -57.82
C ILE A 132 56.74 76.88 -56.50
N LYS A 133 56.95 77.85 -55.59
CA LYS A 133 56.23 77.87 -54.29
C LYS A 133 54.73 77.97 -54.45
N TYR A 134 54.24 78.74 -55.43
CA TYR A 134 52.80 78.82 -55.72
C TYR A 134 52.24 77.45 -56.12
N SER A 135 52.92 76.73 -57.03
CA SER A 135 52.50 75.38 -57.43
C SER A 135 52.51 74.38 -56.27
N GLU A 136 53.50 74.44 -55.38
CA GLU A 136 53.55 73.62 -54.16
C GLU A 136 52.36 73.90 -53.23
N ILE A 137 52.01 75.18 -53.03
CA ILE A 137 50.85 75.57 -52.21
C ILE A 137 49.54 75.07 -52.84
N GLU A 138 49.40 75.15 -54.16
CA GLU A 138 48.21 74.66 -54.86
C GLU A 138 48.04 73.14 -54.70
N GLU A 139 49.12 72.37 -54.80
CA GLU A 139 49.12 70.93 -54.56
C GLU A 139 48.78 70.58 -53.09
N LEU A 140 49.33 71.32 -52.14
CA LEU A 140 48.99 71.17 -50.72
C LEU A 140 47.52 71.48 -50.45
N LEU A 141 46.94 72.48 -51.11
CA LEU A 141 45.54 72.86 -50.96
C LEU A 141 44.61 71.75 -51.48
N VAL A 142 44.92 71.18 -52.65
CA VAL A 142 44.18 70.02 -53.19
C VAL A 142 44.25 68.83 -52.24
N THR A 143 45.44 68.54 -51.71
CA THR A 143 45.64 67.43 -50.77
C THR A 143 44.87 67.66 -49.46
N ALA A 144 44.91 68.89 -48.92
CA ALA A 144 44.17 69.26 -47.72
C ALA A 144 42.66 69.11 -47.91
N LYS A 145 42.11 69.55 -49.06
CA LYS A 145 40.68 69.36 -49.39
C LYS A 145 40.29 67.88 -49.42
N LYS A 146 41.08 67.05 -50.10
CA LYS A 146 40.84 65.60 -50.16
C LYS A 146 40.89 64.96 -48.77
N SER A 147 41.82 65.40 -47.91
CA SER A 147 41.89 64.92 -46.53
C SER A 147 40.68 65.34 -45.68
N ALA A 148 40.14 66.55 -45.90
CA ALA A 148 38.94 67.02 -45.22
C ALA A 148 37.69 66.23 -45.65
N GLU A 149 37.52 65.96 -46.94
CA GLU A 149 36.42 65.12 -47.45
C GLU A 149 36.46 63.70 -46.87
N LEU A 150 37.66 63.11 -46.75
CA LEU A 150 37.83 61.81 -46.10
C LEU A 150 37.50 61.85 -44.61
N ALA A 151 37.87 62.93 -43.92
CA ALA A 151 37.54 63.11 -42.50
C ALA A 151 36.03 63.23 -42.28
N ASP A 152 35.32 63.99 -43.14
CA ASP A 152 33.87 64.11 -43.07
C ASP A 152 33.17 62.78 -43.34
N LYS A 153 33.64 62.02 -44.33
CA LYS A 153 33.10 60.67 -44.60
C LYS A 153 33.31 59.73 -43.41
N SER A 154 34.53 59.72 -42.85
CA SER A 154 34.84 58.89 -41.68
C SER A 154 34.00 59.27 -40.47
N LYS A 155 33.74 60.56 -40.26
CA LYS A 155 32.85 61.05 -39.20
C LYS A 155 31.43 60.50 -39.35
N LEU A 156 30.87 60.53 -40.57
CA LEU A 156 29.53 59.98 -40.83
C LEU A 156 29.47 58.47 -40.58
N GLU A 157 30.50 57.72 -40.97
CA GLU A 157 30.59 56.28 -40.71
C GLU A 157 30.68 55.97 -39.21
N ILE A 158 31.42 56.78 -38.43
CA ILE A 158 31.50 56.67 -36.97
C ILE A 158 30.16 56.97 -36.31
N GLU A 159 29.45 58.01 -36.75
CA GLU A 159 28.12 58.35 -36.22
C GLU A 159 27.10 57.25 -36.49
N ALA A 160 27.11 56.66 -37.69
CA ALA A 160 26.26 55.52 -38.03
C ALA A 160 26.57 54.29 -37.16
N SER A 161 27.85 53.93 -37.04
CA SER A 161 28.27 52.80 -36.20
C SER A 161 27.92 53.00 -34.72
N LYS A 162 27.98 54.25 -34.22
CA LYS A 162 27.57 54.57 -32.85
C LYS A 162 26.08 54.32 -32.64
N LEU A 163 25.22 54.69 -33.60
CA LEU A 163 23.77 54.43 -33.51
C LEU A 163 23.47 52.92 -33.44
N GLU A 164 24.11 52.12 -34.30
CA GLU A 164 23.97 50.65 -34.27
C GLU A 164 24.44 50.04 -32.94
N PHE A 165 25.51 50.58 -32.37
CA PHE A 165 26.02 50.16 -31.07
C PHE A 165 25.05 50.51 -29.92
N ASP A 166 24.48 51.72 -29.94
CA ASP A 166 23.49 52.16 -28.95
C ASP A 166 22.20 51.32 -29.02
N GLU A 167 21.75 50.93 -30.22
CA GLU A 167 20.62 50.00 -30.40
C GLU A 167 20.95 48.60 -29.85
N SER A 168 22.16 48.11 -30.11
CA SER A 168 22.63 46.82 -29.58
C SER A 168 22.70 46.81 -28.06
N LEU A 169 23.11 47.93 -27.44
CA LEU A 169 23.12 48.09 -25.98
C LEU A 169 21.71 48.02 -25.39
N LYS A 170 20.74 48.72 -26.00
CA LYS A 170 19.34 48.65 -25.54
C LYS A 170 18.77 47.25 -25.60
N LEU A 171 19.04 46.51 -26.68
CA LEU A 171 18.62 45.12 -26.80
C LEU A 171 19.28 44.24 -25.73
N TYR A 172 20.53 44.52 -25.37
CA TYR A 172 21.23 43.82 -24.31
C TYR A 172 20.61 44.09 -22.93
N ASP A 173 20.25 45.34 -22.64
CA ASP A 173 19.57 45.73 -21.40
C ASP A 173 18.18 45.08 -21.29
N GLU A 174 17.39 45.07 -22.38
CA GLU A 174 16.11 44.37 -22.42
C GLU A 174 16.28 42.87 -22.15
N ASN A 175 17.29 42.24 -22.76
CA ASN A 175 17.59 40.84 -22.51
C ASN A 175 18.00 40.58 -21.05
N LEU A 176 18.78 41.46 -20.43
CA LEU A 176 19.13 41.37 -19.01
C LEU A 176 17.89 41.39 -18.11
N GLU A 177 16.94 42.31 -18.36
CA GLU A 177 15.68 42.34 -17.62
C GLU A 177 14.87 41.03 -17.79
N THR A 178 14.86 40.44 -18.99
CA THR A 178 14.20 39.14 -19.20
C THR A 178 14.91 38.00 -18.47
N PHE A 179 16.24 38.03 -18.40
CA PHE A 179 17.02 37.05 -17.64
C PHE A 179 16.75 37.16 -16.14
N ASP A 180 16.68 38.39 -15.60
CA ASP A 180 16.37 38.61 -14.20
C ASP A 180 14.99 38.09 -13.82
N LYS A 181 13.97 38.31 -14.68
CA LYS A 181 12.63 37.73 -14.49
C LYS A 181 12.67 36.20 -14.45
N LYS A 182 13.37 35.57 -15.40
CA LYS A 182 13.53 34.11 -15.45
C LYS A 182 14.28 33.56 -14.23
N ILE A 183 15.28 34.29 -13.73
CA ILE A 183 16.00 33.90 -12.49
C ILE A 183 15.04 33.94 -11.30
N LEU A 184 14.13 34.91 -11.24
CA LEU A 184 13.15 35.03 -10.17
C LEU A 184 12.11 33.88 -10.23
N GLU A 185 11.58 33.59 -11.42
CA GLU A 185 10.68 32.45 -11.67
C GLU A 185 11.35 31.11 -11.30
N LEU A 186 12.64 30.94 -11.64
CA LEU A 186 13.39 29.73 -11.30
C LEU A 186 13.57 29.59 -9.78
N LYS A 187 13.80 30.69 -9.06
CA LYS A 187 13.88 30.67 -7.58
C LYS A 187 12.56 30.25 -6.95
N GLU A 188 11.43 30.77 -7.44
CA GLU A 188 10.10 30.36 -6.96
C GLU A 188 9.88 28.87 -7.20
N THR A 189 10.21 28.37 -8.40
CA THR A 189 10.11 26.94 -8.74
C THR A 189 10.98 26.07 -7.82
N ILE A 190 12.19 26.52 -7.47
CA ILE A 190 13.07 25.81 -6.53
C ILE A 190 12.44 25.77 -5.12
N THR A 191 11.87 26.88 -4.64
CA THR A 191 11.21 26.90 -3.33
C THR A 191 9.99 25.99 -3.27
N GLU A 192 9.22 25.90 -4.35
CA GLU A 192 8.11 24.94 -4.47
C GLU A 192 8.63 23.49 -4.46
N ALA A 193 9.71 23.21 -5.19
CA ALA A 193 10.32 21.89 -5.21
C ALA A 193 10.82 21.46 -3.82
N ASP A 194 11.49 22.35 -3.07
CA ASP A 194 11.93 22.08 -1.71
C ASP A 194 10.75 21.75 -0.77
N ALA A 195 9.65 22.49 -0.88
CA ALA A 195 8.43 22.19 -0.11
C ALA A 195 7.81 20.83 -0.48
N THR A 196 7.85 20.45 -1.76
CA THR A 196 7.39 19.11 -2.16
C THR A 196 8.29 18.00 -1.61
N LEU A 197 9.60 18.24 -1.50
CA LEU A 197 10.57 17.28 -0.98
C LEU A 197 10.35 17.05 0.52
N GLU A 198 10.11 18.10 1.30
CA GLU A 198 9.76 17.99 2.73
C GLU A 198 8.48 17.17 2.94
N ASN A 199 7.45 17.37 2.10
CA ASN A 199 6.23 16.56 2.14
C ASN A 199 6.48 15.08 1.80
N ILE A 200 7.38 14.78 0.87
CA ILE A 200 7.75 13.40 0.50
C ILE A 200 8.46 12.72 1.67
N GLU A 201 9.39 13.41 2.34
CA GLU A 201 10.08 12.89 3.52
C GLU A 201 9.08 12.56 4.65
N GLU A 202 8.09 13.42 4.90
CA GLU A 202 7.04 13.15 5.89
C GLU A 202 6.18 11.92 5.52
N ILE A 203 5.86 11.76 4.23
CA ILE A 203 5.12 10.58 3.73
C ILE A 203 5.96 9.31 3.87
N GLU A 204 7.26 9.37 3.59
CA GLU A 204 8.17 8.24 3.74
C GLU A 204 8.22 7.77 5.20
N GLU A 205 8.35 8.69 6.15
CA GLU A 205 8.36 8.38 7.59
C GLU A 205 7.03 7.73 8.03
N LYS A 206 5.89 8.30 7.62
CA LYS A 206 4.56 7.71 7.88
C LYS A 206 4.40 6.33 7.26
N SER A 207 4.89 6.14 6.03
CA SER A 207 4.85 4.85 5.32
C SER A 207 5.68 3.79 6.03
N ALA A 208 6.89 4.14 6.48
CA ALA A 208 7.74 3.26 7.30
C ALA A 208 7.04 2.87 8.62
N GLY A 209 6.37 3.82 9.27
CA GLY A 209 5.55 3.57 10.45
C GLY A 209 4.38 2.59 10.19
N HIS A 210 3.64 2.79 9.09
CA HIS A 210 2.58 1.86 8.67
C HIS A 210 3.12 0.47 8.36
N LEU A 211 4.29 0.35 7.73
CA LEU A 211 4.90 -0.94 7.40
C LEU A 211 5.26 -1.73 8.66
N SER A 212 5.78 -1.06 9.69
CA SER A 212 6.02 -1.66 11.00
C SER A 212 4.73 -2.16 11.66
N LEU A 213 3.65 -1.36 11.60
CA LEU A 213 2.32 -1.74 12.08
C LEU A 213 1.76 -2.97 11.34
N ILE A 214 1.94 -3.04 10.01
CA ILE A 214 1.50 -4.18 9.21
C ILE A 214 2.25 -5.46 9.62
N GLU A 215 3.56 -5.40 9.83
CA GLU A 215 4.31 -6.57 10.30
C GLU A 215 3.88 -7.00 11.71
N ASN A 216 3.60 -6.06 12.62
CA ASN A 216 3.07 -6.38 13.96
C ASN A 216 1.65 -6.99 13.91
N HIS A 217 0.79 -6.50 13.02
CA HIS A 217 -0.54 -7.11 12.84
C HIS A 217 -0.43 -8.50 12.21
N LYS A 218 0.48 -8.71 11.27
CA LYS A 218 0.74 -10.01 10.65
C LYS A 218 1.20 -11.04 11.68
N THR A 219 2.11 -10.69 12.59
CA THR A 219 2.51 -11.62 13.68
C THR A 219 1.33 -11.95 14.60
N THR A 220 0.53 -10.94 14.97
CA THR A 220 -0.67 -11.13 15.79
C THR A 220 -1.70 -12.05 15.11
N ILE A 221 -1.91 -11.90 13.79
CA ILE A 221 -2.82 -12.75 13.01
C ILE A 221 -2.29 -14.18 12.95
N LEU A 222 -0.98 -14.38 12.76
CA LEU A 222 -0.39 -15.72 12.74
C LEU A 222 -0.52 -16.41 14.11
N ASP A 223 -0.32 -15.69 15.21
CA ASP A 223 -0.53 -16.21 16.56
C ASP A 223 -2.00 -16.57 16.81
N PHE A 224 -2.94 -15.76 16.29
CA PHE A 224 -4.36 -16.04 16.38
C PHE A 224 -4.75 -17.28 15.57
N LEU A 225 -4.23 -17.43 14.35
CA LEU A 225 -4.42 -18.62 13.53
C LEU A 225 -3.90 -19.88 14.22
N ALA A 226 -2.71 -19.83 14.82
CA ALA A 226 -2.16 -20.95 15.59
C ALA A 226 -3.09 -21.36 16.75
N LYS A 227 -3.63 -20.39 17.48
CA LYS A 227 -4.60 -20.65 18.57
C LYS A 227 -5.90 -21.26 18.06
N ILE A 228 -6.41 -20.84 16.90
CA ILE A 228 -7.60 -21.46 16.29
C ILE A 228 -7.33 -22.92 15.94
N THR A 229 -6.20 -23.20 15.29
CA THR A 229 -5.83 -24.57 14.91
C THR A 229 -5.70 -25.48 16.12
N ASP A 230 -5.13 -24.99 17.23
CA ASP A 230 -5.06 -25.76 18.46
C ASP A 230 -6.43 -25.98 19.11
N ARG A 231 -7.32 -24.97 19.05
CA ARG A 231 -8.71 -25.10 19.53
C ARG A 231 -9.54 -26.08 18.70
N GLU A 232 -9.34 -26.15 17.39
CA GLU A 232 -9.96 -27.16 16.54
C GLU A 232 -9.54 -28.57 16.96
N LYS A 233 -8.25 -28.81 17.21
CA LYS A 233 -7.76 -30.11 17.73
C LYS A 233 -8.40 -30.48 19.07
N ASP A 234 -8.50 -29.52 20.00
CA ASP A 234 -9.15 -29.74 21.29
C ASP A 234 -10.65 -30.06 21.13
N LEU A 235 -11.32 -29.41 20.19
CA LEU A 235 -12.74 -29.61 19.91
C LEU A 235 -13.00 -30.99 19.29
N ASP A 236 -12.15 -31.43 18.36
CA ASP A 236 -12.19 -32.79 17.81
C ASP A 236 -11.97 -33.84 18.90
N LYS A 237 -11.02 -33.60 19.81
CA LYS A 237 -10.78 -34.47 20.96
C LYS A 237 -12.00 -34.53 21.88
N GLN A 238 -12.60 -33.39 22.22
CA GLN A 238 -13.84 -33.36 23.01
C GLN A 238 -14.99 -34.08 22.32
N ASN A 239 -15.17 -33.88 21.01
CA ASN A 239 -16.21 -34.56 20.24
C ASN A 239 -16.03 -36.08 20.27
N SER A 240 -14.80 -36.57 20.12
CA SER A 240 -14.50 -38.00 20.23
C SER A 240 -14.81 -38.55 21.63
N LEU A 241 -14.45 -37.82 22.70
CA LEU A 241 -14.74 -38.20 24.08
C LEU A 241 -16.25 -38.23 24.36
N SER A 242 -17.00 -37.24 23.86
CA SER A 242 -18.45 -37.18 24.00
C SER A 242 -19.14 -38.37 23.35
N LYS A 243 -18.73 -38.75 22.13
CA LYS A 243 -19.23 -39.97 21.47
C LYS A 243 -18.94 -41.23 22.28
N ASP A 244 -17.72 -41.33 22.82
CA ASP A 244 -17.33 -42.44 23.69
C ASP A 244 -18.19 -42.52 24.96
N TYR A 245 -18.49 -41.37 25.58
CA TYR A 245 -19.38 -41.31 26.74
C TYR A 245 -20.82 -41.68 26.39
N GLU A 246 -21.35 -41.24 25.26
CA GLU A 246 -22.69 -41.64 24.80
C GLU A 246 -22.79 -43.16 24.64
N ILE A 247 -21.77 -43.79 24.03
CA ILE A 247 -21.70 -45.25 23.87
C ILE A 247 -21.66 -45.95 25.24
N LYS A 248 -20.80 -45.48 26.16
CA LYS A 248 -20.70 -46.05 27.51
C LYS A 248 -22.01 -45.90 28.29
N LEU A 249 -22.66 -44.74 28.18
CA LEU A 249 -23.90 -44.44 28.89
C LEU A 249 -25.08 -45.27 28.35
N ALA A 250 -25.11 -45.53 27.04
CA ALA A 250 -26.04 -46.48 26.44
C ALA A 250 -25.83 -47.91 26.98
N LYS A 251 -24.58 -48.39 27.02
CA LYS A 251 -24.23 -49.71 27.60
C LYS A 251 -24.64 -49.82 29.07
N TYR A 252 -24.32 -48.81 29.89
CA TYR A 252 -24.69 -48.83 31.32
C TYR A 252 -26.21 -48.83 31.53
N LYS A 253 -26.97 -48.09 30.70
CA LYS A 253 -28.44 -48.15 30.76
C LYS A 253 -28.96 -49.54 30.43
N GLU A 254 -28.40 -50.20 29.41
CA GLU A 254 -28.78 -51.57 29.04
C GLU A 254 -28.46 -52.58 30.16
N GLU A 255 -27.25 -52.51 30.72
CA GLU A 255 -26.83 -53.33 31.86
C GLU A 255 -27.72 -53.10 33.08
N GLN A 256 -28.03 -51.84 33.39
CA GLN A 256 -28.91 -51.49 34.50
C GLN A 256 -30.30 -52.10 34.32
N VAL A 257 -30.90 -52.00 33.13
CA VAL A 257 -32.21 -52.60 32.82
C VAL A 257 -32.17 -54.13 33.01
N LYS A 258 -31.09 -54.78 32.56
CA LYS A 258 -30.90 -56.22 32.70
C LYS A 258 -30.82 -56.63 34.18
N ILE A 259 -29.98 -55.96 34.98
CA ILE A 259 -29.84 -56.22 36.42
C ILE A 259 -31.16 -56.00 37.15
N LEU A 260 -31.93 -54.97 36.78
CA LEU A 260 -33.23 -54.67 37.39
C LEU A 260 -34.25 -55.77 37.09
N LYS A 261 -34.23 -56.32 35.87
CA LYS A 261 -35.07 -57.45 35.46
C LYS A 261 -34.70 -58.73 36.23
N GLU A 262 -33.40 -59.04 36.32
CA GLU A 262 -32.89 -60.19 37.08
C GLU A 262 -33.24 -60.08 38.57
N SER A 263 -33.04 -58.90 39.16
CA SER A 263 -33.36 -58.63 40.57
C SER A 263 -34.86 -58.80 40.87
N LYS A 264 -35.74 -58.29 40.01
CA LYS A 264 -37.20 -58.50 40.15
C LYS A 264 -37.56 -59.99 40.07
N GLY A 265 -36.97 -60.74 39.13
CA GLY A 265 -37.19 -62.18 39.01
C GLY A 265 -36.75 -62.97 40.24
N LEU A 266 -35.62 -62.60 40.85
CA LEU A 266 -35.15 -63.18 42.11
C LEU A 266 -36.10 -62.88 43.28
N ILE A 267 -36.58 -61.63 43.39
CA ILE A 267 -37.53 -61.22 44.44
C ILE A 267 -38.83 -62.04 44.34
N ASP A 268 -39.38 -62.21 43.13
CA ASP A 268 -40.61 -62.97 42.92
C ASP A 268 -40.43 -64.46 43.21
N SER A 269 -39.27 -65.02 42.85
CA SER A 269 -38.92 -66.42 43.15
C SER A 269 -38.78 -66.65 44.66
N ALA A 270 -38.13 -65.72 45.37
CA ALA A 270 -37.98 -65.79 46.83
C ALA A 270 -39.34 -65.69 47.56
N LYS A 271 -40.25 -64.82 47.08
CA LYS A 271 -41.61 -64.71 47.63
C LYS A 271 -42.41 -66.00 47.47
N LYS A 272 -42.39 -66.61 46.28
CA LYS A 272 -43.07 -67.89 46.04
C LYS A 272 -42.52 -68.99 46.96
N ALA A 273 -41.20 -69.13 47.07
CA ALA A 273 -40.59 -70.14 47.93
C ALA A 273 -40.97 -69.98 49.42
N LEU A 274 -41.08 -68.74 49.92
CA LEU A 274 -41.51 -68.46 51.29
C LEU A 274 -42.97 -68.86 51.54
N GLU A 275 -43.88 -68.52 50.61
CA GLU A 275 -45.31 -68.88 50.69
C GLU A 275 -45.51 -70.40 50.71
N TYR A 276 -44.84 -71.15 49.81
CA TYR A 276 -44.92 -72.62 49.77
C TYR A 276 -44.35 -73.29 51.02
N LYS A 277 -43.15 -72.88 51.48
CA LYS A 277 -42.50 -73.50 52.65
C LYS A 277 -43.28 -73.30 53.95
N THR A 278 -43.94 -72.14 54.09
CA THR A 278 -44.73 -71.82 55.29
C THR A 278 -45.98 -72.71 55.38
N ALA A 279 -46.68 -72.91 54.27
CA ALA A 279 -47.90 -73.71 54.26
C ALA A 279 -47.63 -75.23 54.34
N GLU A 280 -46.51 -75.70 53.79
CA GLU A 280 -46.02 -77.07 54.01
C GLU A 280 -45.67 -77.31 55.48
N GLY A 281 -44.96 -76.37 56.12
CA GLY A 281 -44.60 -76.44 57.54
C GLY A 281 -45.80 -76.44 58.49
N MET A 282 -46.81 -75.60 58.26
CA MET A 282 -48.04 -75.58 59.07
C MET A 282 -48.85 -76.87 58.91
N SER A 283 -48.98 -77.40 57.69
CA SER A 283 -49.73 -78.63 57.46
C SER A 283 -49.05 -79.86 58.09
N ALA A 284 -47.72 -79.95 57.97
CA ALA A 284 -46.94 -81.03 58.57
C ALA A 284 -47.09 -81.05 60.10
N ALA A 285 -47.08 -79.88 60.75
CA ALA A 285 -47.25 -79.77 62.20
C ALA A 285 -48.64 -80.24 62.67
N PHE A 286 -49.71 -79.94 61.93
CA PHE A 286 -51.05 -80.44 62.25
C PHE A 286 -51.18 -81.95 62.00
N GLN A 287 -50.56 -82.46 60.93
CA GLN A 287 -50.60 -83.89 60.62
C GLN A 287 -49.84 -84.73 61.67
N GLU A 288 -48.72 -84.23 62.20
CA GLU A 288 -47.98 -84.87 63.29
C GLU A 288 -48.83 -84.94 64.58
N LYS A 289 -49.55 -83.87 64.92
CA LYS A 289 -50.46 -83.88 66.08
C LYS A 289 -51.65 -84.81 65.88
N HIS A 290 -52.23 -84.84 64.67
CA HIS A 290 -53.30 -85.77 64.31
C HIS A 290 -52.86 -87.24 64.44
N THR A 291 -51.72 -87.60 63.84
CA THR A 291 -51.20 -88.98 63.88
C THR A 291 -50.88 -89.43 65.30
N LYS A 292 -50.21 -88.59 66.11
CA LYS A 292 -49.97 -88.88 67.53
C LYS A 292 -51.26 -89.04 68.36
N ALA A 293 -52.31 -88.28 68.05
CA ALA A 293 -53.58 -88.39 68.75
C ALA A 293 -54.37 -89.66 68.37
N VAL A 294 -54.26 -90.15 67.12
CA VAL A 294 -54.91 -91.38 66.64
C VAL A 294 -54.17 -92.64 67.08
N GLU A 295 -52.83 -92.67 67.02
CA GLU A 295 -52.03 -93.84 67.40
C GLU A 295 -51.88 -94.03 68.91
N GLY A 296 -52.22 -93.02 69.71
CA GLY A 296 -52.24 -93.13 71.16
C GLY A 296 -53.23 -94.21 71.59
N LYS A 297 -52.72 -95.32 72.17
CA LYS A 297 -53.51 -96.37 72.88
C LYS A 297 -54.42 -95.84 74.00
N VAL A 298 -54.43 -94.52 74.19
CA VAL A 298 -55.25 -93.75 75.12
C VAL A 298 -56.73 -93.77 74.71
N LEU A 299 -57.06 -93.63 73.41
CA LEU A 299 -58.47 -93.61 72.96
C LEU A 299 -59.13 -94.98 73.14
N THR A 300 -58.42 -96.04 72.75
CA THR A 300 -58.83 -97.43 72.98
C THR A 300 -58.82 -97.78 74.47
N GLY A 301 -57.87 -97.26 75.25
CA GLY A 301 -57.83 -97.42 76.70
C GLY A 301 -59.05 -96.84 77.44
N TRP A 302 -59.51 -95.64 77.07
CA TRP A 302 -60.71 -95.04 77.67
C TRP A 302 -62.00 -95.79 77.29
N ALA A 303 -62.10 -96.27 76.05
CA ALA A 303 -63.24 -97.08 75.60
C ALA A 303 -63.30 -98.43 76.33
N VAL A 304 -62.16 -99.14 76.44
CA VAL A 304 -62.06 -100.40 77.17
C VAL A 304 -62.32 -100.20 78.66
N GLY A 305 -61.78 -99.12 79.26
CA GLY A 305 -62.00 -98.78 80.66
C GLY A 305 -63.49 -98.55 80.98
N ALA A 306 -64.21 -97.81 80.14
CA ALA A 306 -65.65 -97.61 80.31
C ALA A 306 -66.44 -98.94 80.27
N ILE A 307 -66.12 -99.82 79.31
CA ILE A 307 -66.75 -101.14 79.19
C ILE A 307 -66.46 -101.99 80.43
N LEU A 308 -65.21 -102.00 80.91
CA LEU A 308 -64.80 -102.80 82.06
C LEU A 308 -65.52 -102.38 83.35
N PHE A 309 -65.66 -101.07 83.60
CA PHE A 309 -66.40 -100.58 84.78
C PHE A 309 -67.90 -100.90 84.72
N VAL A 310 -68.51 -100.90 83.53
CA VAL A 310 -69.91 -101.33 83.36
C VAL A 310 -70.06 -102.82 83.66
N ILE A 311 -69.14 -103.65 83.17
CA ILE A 311 -69.13 -105.10 83.46
C ILE A 311 -68.92 -105.35 84.96
N SER A 312 -67.99 -104.65 85.61
CA SER A 312 -67.78 -104.76 87.06
C SER A 312 -69.02 -104.36 87.86
N ALA A 313 -69.73 -103.29 87.46
CA ALA A 313 -70.97 -102.89 88.10
C ALA A 313 -72.06 -103.97 87.99
N LEU A 314 -72.19 -104.60 86.81
CA LEU A 314 -73.11 -105.72 86.59
C LEU A 314 -72.71 -106.95 87.40
N GLY A 315 -71.42 -107.28 87.48
CA GLY A 315 -70.92 -108.41 88.26
C GLY A 315 -71.19 -108.27 89.75
N ILE A 316 -70.98 -107.07 90.32
CA ILE A 316 -71.31 -106.76 91.72
C ILE A 316 -72.83 -106.87 91.93
N GLY A 317 -73.64 -106.42 90.97
CA GLY A 317 -75.09 -106.54 91.00
C GLY A 317 -75.59 -107.99 91.01
N ILE A 318 -74.98 -108.88 90.22
CA ILE A 318 -75.34 -110.31 90.20
C ILE A 318 -74.91 -111.00 91.50
N CYS A 319 -73.74 -110.64 92.04
CA CYS A 319 -73.25 -111.17 93.32
C CYS A 319 -74.18 -110.81 94.51
N PHE A 320 -74.98 -109.74 94.38
CA PHE A 320 -76.00 -109.35 95.37
C PHE A 320 -77.14 -110.36 95.51
N LEU A 321 -77.54 -111.03 94.42
CA LEU A 321 -78.71 -111.93 94.40
C LEU A 321 -78.45 -113.33 94.96
N ILE A 322 -77.18 -113.74 95.12
CA ILE A 322 -76.81 -115.14 95.43
C ILE A 322 -76.52 -115.36 96.93
N ILE A 323 -76.37 -114.31 97.75
CA ILE A 323 -75.96 -114.43 99.17
C ILE A 323 -77.14 -114.15 100.11
N GLU A 324 -77.64 -115.19 100.80
CA GLU A 324 -78.88 -115.19 101.61
C GLU A 324 -78.79 -114.57 103.03
N LYS A 325 -77.65 -113.99 103.45
CA LYS A 325 -77.55 -113.30 104.75
C LYS A 325 -77.12 -111.85 104.58
N HIS A 326 -77.99 -110.92 105.00
CA HIS A 326 -77.81 -109.50 104.78
C HIS A 326 -77.56 -108.74 106.10
N ASP A 327 -76.36 -108.18 106.24
CA ASP A 327 -76.02 -107.16 107.23
C ASP A 327 -76.12 -105.76 106.62
N LEU A 328 -76.71 -104.81 107.38
CA LEU A 328 -77.06 -103.46 106.93
C LEU A 328 -75.83 -102.65 106.46
N TYR A 329 -74.68 -102.84 107.12
CA TYR A 329 -73.42 -102.22 106.73
C TYR A 329 -72.90 -102.71 105.38
N SER A 330 -73.15 -103.98 105.01
CA SER A 330 -72.73 -104.53 103.72
C SER A 330 -73.57 -103.99 102.56
N LEU A 331 -74.80 -103.54 102.80
CA LEU A 331 -75.69 -103.00 101.77
C LEU A 331 -75.26 -101.58 101.38
N LEU A 332 -74.96 -100.75 102.38
CA LEU A 332 -74.52 -99.36 102.18
C LEU A 332 -73.16 -99.28 101.45
N GLY A 333 -72.21 -100.13 101.84
CA GLY A 333 -70.90 -100.19 101.17
C GLY A 333 -70.99 -100.58 99.69
N ARG A 334 -71.93 -101.46 99.33
CA ARG A 334 -72.08 -101.96 97.94
C ARG A 334 -72.87 -101.02 97.04
N VAL A 335 -73.93 -100.36 97.55
CA VAL A 335 -74.64 -99.30 96.80
C VAL A 335 -73.72 -98.11 96.52
N SER A 336 -72.88 -97.74 97.49
CA SER A 336 -71.84 -96.72 97.29
C SER A 336 -70.80 -97.15 96.25
N LEU A 337 -70.45 -98.44 96.16
CA LEU A 337 -69.50 -98.92 95.16
C LEU A 337 -70.10 -98.89 93.75
N MET A 338 -71.38 -99.23 93.62
CA MET A 338 -72.08 -99.23 92.33
C MET A 338 -72.26 -97.81 91.78
N SER A 339 -72.60 -96.84 92.64
CA SER A 339 -72.66 -95.43 92.22
C SER A 339 -71.29 -94.90 91.79
N LEU A 340 -70.21 -95.32 92.46
CA LEU A 340 -68.84 -94.95 92.10
C LEU A 340 -68.40 -95.53 90.74
N CYS A 341 -68.81 -96.77 90.41
CA CYS A 341 -68.55 -97.37 89.10
C CYS A 341 -69.27 -96.64 87.95
N VAL A 342 -70.51 -96.18 88.16
CA VAL A 342 -71.27 -95.42 87.14
C VAL A 342 -70.63 -94.05 86.88
N VAL A 343 -70.17 -93.35 87.93
CA VAL A 343 -69.43 -92.09 87.79
C VAL A 343 -68.11 -92.31 87.07
N ALA A 344 -67.38 -93.38 87.38
CA ALA A 344 -66.14 -93.73 86.67
C ALA A 344 -66.39 -94.02 85.18
N ALA A 345 -67.45 -94.77 84.85
CA ALA A 345 -67.80 -95.09 83.46
C ALA A 345 -68.20 -93.83 82.66
N THR A 346 -69.00 -92.94 83.25
CA THR A 346 -69.41 -91.66 82.61
C THR A 346 -68.23 -90.70 82.44
N PHE A 347 -67.30 -90.68 83.39
CA PHE A 347 -66.05 -89.92 83.25
C PHE A 347 -65.20 -90.43 82.08
N CYS A 348 -64.99 -91.75 81.98
CA CYS A 348 -64.26 -92.37 80.86
C CYS A 348 -64.91 -92.06 79.50
N ALA A 349 -66.24 -92.14 79.40
CA ALA A 349 -66.97 -91.79 78.17
C ALA A 349 -66.83 -90.32 77.79
N THR A 350 -66.84 -89.42 78.77
CA THR A 350 -66.67 -87.97 78.54
C THR A 350 -65.26 -87.65 78.06
N GLN A 351 -64.23 -88.29 78.62
CA GLN A 351 -62.85 -88.13 78.17
C GLN A 351 -62.62 -88.72 76.77
N TYR A 352 -63.25 -89.85 76.46
CA TYR A 352 -63.22 -90.42 75.11
C TYR A 352 -63.77 -89.45 74.06
N ASN A 353 -64.92 -88.84 74.32
CA ASN A 353 -65.53 -87.87 73.39
C ASN A 353 -64.66 -86.61 73.21
N LYS A 354 -64.02 -86.12 74.29
CA LYS A 354 -63.07 -85.00 74.19
C LYS A 354 -61.89 -85.32 73.27
N GLN A 355 -61.29 -86.51 73.44
CA GLN A 355 -60.15 -86.93 72.62
C GLN A 355 -60.54 -87.16 71.15
N LYS A 356 -61.74 -87.71 70.89
CA LYS A 356 -62.23 -87.89 69.53
C LYS A 356 -62.47 -86.54 68.81
N ASN A 357 -63.07 -85.57 69.49
CA ASN A 357 -63.30 -84.24 68.92
C ASN A 357 -61.98 -83.52 68.60
N LEU A 358 -60.97 -83.65 69.46
CA LEU A 358 -59.61 -83.15 69.22
C LEU A 358 -59.01 -83.74 67.93
N ILE A 359 -59.14 -85.06 67.74
CA ILE A 359 -58.64 -85.74 66.54
C ILE A 359 -59.34 -85.22 65.28
N GLU A 360 -60.68 -85.15 65.30
CA GLU A 360 -61.45 -84.65 64.15
C GLU A 360 -61.10 -83.19 63.80
N ASP A 361 -60.82 -82.36 64.81
CA ASP A 361 -60.39 -80.97 64.61
C ASP A 361 -58.98 -80.89 63.99
N TYR A 362 -58.03 -81.69 64.46
CA TYR A 362 -56.69 -81.73 63.87
C TYR A 362 -56.70 -82.28 62.43
N ALA A 363 -57.56 -83.25 62.13
CA ALA A 363 -57.75 -83.76 60.77
C ALA A 363 -58.25 -82.65 59.83
N TYR A 364 -59.29 -81.92 60.27
CA TYR A 364 -59.87 -80.81 59.52
C TYR A 364 -58.85 -79.70 59.27
N LYS A 365 -58.12 -79.26 60.31
CA LYS A 365 -57.07 -78.23 60.20
C LYS A 365 -55.91 -78.65 59.29
N THR A 366 -55.55 -79.93 59.29
CA THR A 366 -54.54 -80.47 58.37
C THR A 366 -54.98 -80.34 56.92
N VAL A 367 -56.21 -80.77 56.60
CA VAL A 367 -56.75 -80.71 55.23
C VAL A 367 -56.91 -79.25 54.77
N LEU A 368 -57.44 -78.38 55.63
CA LEU A 368 -57.58 -76.95 55.35
C LEU A 368 -56.22 -76.30 55.05
N SER A 369 -55.18 -76.65 55.82
CA SER A 369 -53.82 -76.14 55.59
C SER A 369 -53.21 -76.62 54.29
N LYS A 370 -53.51 -77.85 53.84
CA LYS A 370 -53.02 -78.37 52.54
C LYS A 370 -53.74 -77.71 51.35
N SER A 371 -55.05 -77.57 51.44
CA SER A 371 -55.86 -77.02 50.35
C SER A 371 -55.70 -75.51 50.20
N PHE A 372 -55.32 -74.79 51.27
CA PHE A 372 -55.09 -73.34 51.23
C PHE A 372 -54.12 -72.90 50.14
N ILE A 373 -53.03 -73.64 49.90
CA ILE A 373 -52.04 -73.26 48.87
C ILE A 373 -52.68 -73.27 47.48
N ALA A 374 -53.46 -74.30 47.17
CA ALA A 374 -54.12 -74.44 45.87
C ALA A 374 -55.18 -73.34 45.64
N PHE A 375 -55.95 -72.99 46.68
CA PHE A 375 -56.93 -71.90 46.59
C PHE A 375 -56.30 -70.50 46.61
N ALA A 376 -55.25 -70.30 47.39
CA ALA A 376 -54.45 -69.08 47.43
C ALA A 376 -53.85 -68.77 46.05
N GLU A 377 -53.39 -69.79 45.33
CA GLU A 377 -52.80 -69.65 44.00
C GLU A 377 -53.84 -69.32 42.92
N GLU A 378 -55.06 -69.86 43.03
CA GLU A 378 -56.16 -69.57 42.09
C GLU A 378 -56.76 -68.17 42.33
N LEU A 379 -56.93 -67.77 43.59
CA LEU A 379 -57.48 -66.45 43.95
C LEU A 379 -56.52 -65.30 43.65
N LYS A 380 -55.20 -65.48 43.84
CA LYS A 380 -54.19 -64.46 43.51
C LYS A 380 -54.16 -64.09 42.01
N LYS A 381 -54.70 -64.95 41.13
CA LYS A 381 -54.84 -64.69 39.69
C LYS A 381 -56.12 -63.93 39.33
N HIS A 382 -57.18 -64.03 40.15
CA HIS A 382 -58.52 -63.53 39.80
C HIS A 382 -58.99 -62.33 40.64
N ASP A 383 -58.62 -62.21 41.92
CA ASP A 383 -58.97 -61.03 42.74
C ASP A 383 -58.09 -60.85 44.00
N LYS A 384 -57.63 -59.62 44.27
CA LYS A 384 -56.68 -59.33 45.38
C LYS A 384 -57.37 -59.08 46.72
N ASP A 385 -58.59 -58.55 46.72
CA ASP A 385 -59.31 -58.23 47.96
C ASP A 385 -59.89 -59.50 48.62
N ASP A 386 -60.30 -60.48 47.82
CA ASP A 386 -60.77 -61.79 48.31
C ASP A 386 -59.65 -62.67 48.87
N TYR A 387 -58.41 -62.48 48.40
CA TYR A 387 -57.25 -63.18 48.95
C TYR A 387 -57.04 -62.83 50.44
N GLY A 388 -57.16 -61.55 50.78
CA GLY A 388 -57.01 -61.07 52.17
C GLY A 388 -58.09 -61.61 53.09
N SER A 389 -59.35 -61.61 52.64
CA SER A 389 -60.48 -62.13 53.41
C SER A 389 -60.38 -63.65 53.63
N MET A 390 -59.93 -64.40 52.62
CA MET A 390 -59.70 -65.84 52.73
C MET A 390 -58.59 -66.17 53.73
N VAL A 391 -57.45 -65.48 53.66
CA VAL A 391 -56.34 -65.67 54.61
C VAL A 391 -56.79 -65.38 56.03
N GLN A 392 -57.54 -64.29 56.24
CA GLN A 392 -58.06 -63.91 57.55
C GLN A 392 -59.06 -64.94 58.10
N ASN A 393 -59.95 -65.44 57.25
CA ASN A 393 -60.90 -66.49 57.61
C ASN A 393 -60.21 -67.82 57.93
N MET A 394 -59.21 -68.22 57.14
CA MET A 394 -58.42 -69.42 57.41
C MET A 394 -57.64 -69.31 58.73
N LEU A 395 -57.00 -68.15 58.97
CA LEU A 395 -56.27 -67.88 60.21
C LEU A 395 -57.21 -67.95 61.41
N LYS A 396 -58.40 -67.34 61.29
CA LYS A 396 -59.46 -67.39 62.31
C LYS A 396 -59.93 -68.81 62.58
N GLU A 397 -60.00 -69.67 61.56
CA GLU A 397 -60.44 -71.06 61.71
C GLU A 397 -59.34 -71.95 62.31
N ILE A 398 -58.08 -71.73 61.98
CA ILE A 398 -56.94 -72.46 62.56
C ILE A 398 -56.73 -72.11 64.04
N LEU A 399 -56.92 -70.83 64.40
CA LEU A 399 -56.71 -70.33 65.76
C LEU A 399 -57.86 -70.65 66.73
N GLN A 400 -58.96 -71.23 66.27
CA GLN A 400 -60.09 -71.62 67.13
C GLN A 400 -59.79 -72.84 68.02
N ASP A 401 -60.37 -72.85 69.23
CA ASP A 401 -60.15 -73.87 70.28
C ASP A 401 -60.69 -75.26 69.88
N PRO A 402 -59.87 -76.33 69.98
CA PRO A 402 -60.24 -77.68 69.54
C PRO A 402 -61.31 -78.41 70.39
N LEU A 403 -61.67 -77.93 71.59
CA LEU A 403 -62.56 -78.67 72.52
C LEU A 403 -64.01 -78.17 72.60
N ARG A 404 -64.46 -77.35 71.66
CA ARG A 404 -65.85 -76.87 71.63
C ARG A 404 -66.84 -78.00 71.31
N GLN A 405 -67.99 -78.03 72.00
CA GLN A 405 -69.16 -78.77 71.52
C GLN A 405 -69.59 -78.13 70.21
N ARG A 406 -69.35 -78.81 69.08
CA ARG A 406 -70.04 -78.47 67.85
C ARG A 406 -71.51 -78.74 68.12
N GLU A 407 -72.28 -77.68 68.40
CA GLU A 407 -73.72 -77.75 68.24
C GLU A 407 -73.96 -78.40 66.88
N LYS A 408 -74.90 -79.34 66.85
CA LYS A 408 -75.36 -79.97 65.63
C LYS A 408 -76.20 -78.94 64.87
N THR A 409 -75.62 -77.79 64.56
CA THR A 409 -76.21 -76.76 63.74
C THR A 409 -75.96 -77.19 62.31
N ARG A 410 -76.78 -78.14 61.89
CA ARG A 410 -77.29 -78.17 60.51
C ARG A 410 -78.20 -76.95 60.34
N GLU A 411 -77.66 -75.76 60.60
CA GLU A 411 -78.18 -74.55 59.98
C GLU A 411 -77.55 -74.58 58.60
N LEU A 412 -78.35 -75.09 57.65
CA LEU A 412 -78.36 -74.49 56.33
C LEU A 412 -78.39 -72.97 56.57
N ASN A 413 -77.24 -72.33 56.47
CA ASN A 413 -77.14 -70.89 56.25
C ASN A 413 -77.74 -70.63 54.86
N LEU A 414 -79.06 -70.68 54.81
CA LEU A 414 -79.93 -70.19 53.75
C LEU A 414 -80.23 -68.71 54.03
N SER A 415 -79.23 -67.96 54.47
CA SER A 415 -79.33 -66.54 54.83
C SER A 415 -78.40 -65.65 54.01
N SER A 416 -77.76 -66.20 52.97
CA SER A 416 -77.13 -65.42 51.89
C SER A 416 -77.80 -65.60 50.53
N ILE A 417 -79.04 -66.12 50.49
CA ILE A 417 -79.88 -65.98 49.30
C ILE A 417 -80.65 -64.66 49.45
N ASN A 418 -80.14 -63.64 48.78
CA ASN A 418 -80.76 -62.33 48.68
C ASN A 418 -82.19 -62.51 48.14
N SER A 419 -83.17 -61.77 48.67
CA SER A 419 -84.56 -61.80 48.18
C SER A 419 -84.68 -61.44 46.68
N LYS A 420 -83.66 -60.77 46.11
CA LYS A 420 -83.50 -60.52 44.67
C LYS A 420 -83.07 -61.75 43.85
N ASP A 421 -82.35 -62.71 44.43
CA ASP A 421 -81.94 -63.94 43.75
C ASP A 421 -83.03 -65.03 43.77
N LEU A 422 -83.93 -64.98 44.75
CA LEU A 422 -85.16 -65.79 44.76
C LEU A 422 -86.23 -65.25 43.79
N GLU A 423 -86.35 -63.93 43.63
CA GLU A 423 -87.20 -63.33 42.59
C GLU A 423 -86.65 -63.57 41.18
N SER A 424 -85.33 -63.59 40.98
CA SER A 424 -84.72 -63.89 39.69
C SER A 424 -84.85 -65.37 39.30
N LEU A 425 -84.73 -66.31 40.26
CA LEU A 425 -85.01 -67.73 40.08
C LEU A 425 -86.50 -68.03 39.86
N ALA A 426 -87.40 -67.37 40.61
CA ALA A 426 -88.85 -67.50 40.40
C ALA A 426 -89.28 -66.97 39.03
N ASN A 427 -88.68 -65.87 38.57
CA ASN A 427 -88.89 -65.32 37.22
C ASN A 427 -88.22 -66.17 36.12
N ALA A 428 -87.11 -66.83 36.39
CA ALA A 428 -86.49 -67.77 35.44
C ALA A 428 -87.32 -69.06 35.30
N ILE A 429 -87.84 -69.60 36.41
CA ILE A 429 -88.68 -70.81 36.42
C ILE A 429 -90.06 -70.53 35.78
N SER A 430 -90.68 -69.37 36.04
CA SER A 430 -91.94 -68.98 35.38
C SER A 430 -91.76 -68.78 33.87
N LYS A 431 -90.62 -68.23 33.44
CA LYS A 431 -90.28 -68.04 32.02
C LYS A 431 -89.97 -69.35 31.30
N ILE A 432 -89.39 -70.34 31.98
CA ILE A 432 -89.14 -71.70 31.45
C ILE A 432 -90.43 -72.54 31.41
N THR A 433 -91.36 -72.35 32.35
CA THR A 433 -92.67 -73.05 32.34
C THR A 433 -93.72 -72.38 31.45
N SER A 434 -93.56 -71.11 31.08
CA SER A 434 -94.43 -70.41 30.12
C SER A 434 -93.94 -70.43 28.66
N THR A 435 -92.78 -71.04 28.37
CA THR A 435 -92.26 -71.24 26.99
C THR A 435 -92.13 -72.73 26.62
N GLY A 436 -92.84 -73.60 27.34
CA GLY A 436 -93.00 -75.02 27.06
C GLY A 436 -94.46 -75.43 26.86
N LYS A 437 -95.19 -74.69 26.02
CA LYS A 437 -96.37 -75.16 25.28
C LYS A 437 -96.30 -74.67 23.85
#